data_AF-A0A7C3AWL7-F1
#
_entry.id   AF-A0A7C3AWL7-F1
#
_cell.length_a   1.000
_cell.length_b   1.000
_cell.length_c   1.000
_cell.angle_alpha   90.00
_cell.angle_beta   90.00
_cell.angle_gamma   90.00
#
_symmetry.space_group_name_H-M   'P 1'
#
loop_
_entity.id
_entity.type
_entity.pdbx_description
1 polymer ?
#
loop_
_entity_poly.entity_id
_entity_poly.type
_entity_poly.pdbx_seq_one_letter_code
_entity_poly.pdbx_strand_id
1 'polypeptide(L)'
;MSIRIVDLSVPMEPTPGAQAVELVHHTHEEGSAGMKNVFGCTDADLPDGLGWATDTLTLGTHAGTHVDAPWHYAPTSEGRKARTIDEMPLEWFYSDGVVIDMRHKLRGSAVTVDDFKEALTKINYTLKPGDIVLVQTGTDRYWGKPDYFDAGCGMTRKSTLWLIEQGVRVMGTDAWGWDRPFWAIREEFKQNKDSRIIWGAHYAGIEKEYCHIEKLANLDKLPRPFGFKVACFPIKIPGGSAGWARVVAIIEE
;
A
#
# COMPACT_ATOMS: atom_id res chain seq x y z
N MET A 1 20.19 19.19 10.47
CA MET A 1 19.85 18.27 9.37
C MET A 1 20.30 16.87 9.76
N SER A 2 19.56 16.28 10.69
CA SER A 2 19.45 14.82 10.82
C SER A 2 18.29 14.35 9.94
N ILE A 3 18.40 13.12 9.42
CA ILE A 3 17.30 12.47 8.71
C ILE A 3 16.74 11.40 9.63
N ARG A 4 15.45 11.49 9.92
CA ARG A 4 14.69 10.44 10.60
C ARG A 4 13.75 9.78 9.60
N ILE A 5 13.85 8.45 9.50
CA ILE A 5 12.98 7.64 8.65
C ILE A 5 11.96 6.91 9.53
N VAL A 6 10.67 7.00 9.18
CA VAL A 6 9.60 6.21 9.80
C VAL A 6 9.12 5.19 8.78
N ASP A 7 9.19 3.92 9.16
CA ASP A 7 8.68 2.80 8.38
C ASP A 7 7.16 2.74 8.46
N LEU A 8 6.49 2.81 7.31
CA LEU A 8 5.03 2.81 7.19
C LEU A 8 4.51 1.49 6.59
N SER A 9 5.35 0.47 6.46
CA SER A 9 4.94 -0.85 5.98
C SER A 9 4.63 -1.83 7.11
N VAL A 10 3.78 -2.81 6.81
CA VAL A 10 3.67 -4.07 7.56
C VAL A 10 4.81 -5.03 7.15
N PRO A 11 5.25 -5.96 8.02
CA PRO A 11 6.22 -6.99 7.64
C PRO A 11 5.69 -7.90 6.53
N MET A 12 6.59 -8.38 5.67
CA MET A 12 6.27 -9.38 4.65
C MET A 12 6.48 -10.79 5.22
N GLU A 13 5.47 -11.29 5.93
CA GLU A 13 5.53 -12.56 6.67
C GLU A 13 4.18 -13.30 6.59
N PRO A 14 4.15 -14.64 6.84
CA PRO A 14 2.91 -15.41 6.93
C PRO A 14 1.97 -14.84 8.00
N THR A 15 0.95 -14.10 7.57
CA THR A 15 0.09 -13.30 8.46
C THR A 15 -1.34 -13.86 8.47
N PRO A 16 -1.92 -14.24 9.63
CA PRO A 16 -3.30 -14.69 9.72
C PRO A 16 -4.30 -13.62 9.25
N GLY A 17 -5.24 -14.03 8.39
CA GLY A 17 -6.23 -13.13 7.80
C GLY A 17 -5.71 -12.26 6.64
N ALA A 18 -4.44 -12.40 6.25
CA ALA A 18 -3.88 -11.76 5.07
C ALA A 18 -3.77 -12.70 3.86
N GLN A 19 -3.32 -12.17 2.73
CA GLN A 19 -2.95 -12.99 1.58
C GLN A 19 -1.76 -13.88 1.92
N ALA A 20 -1.75 -15.10 1.39
CA ALA A 20 -0.70 -16.06 1.66
C ALA A 20 0.67 -15.53 1.21
N VAL A 21 1.63 -15.64 2.14
CA VAL A 21 3.06 -15.46 1.92
C VAL A 21 3.71 -16.75 2.40
N GLU A 22 4.47 -17.38 1.53
CA GLU A 22 5.37 -18.48 1.86
C GLU A 22 6.80 -17.94 1.84
N LEU A 23 7.56 -18.21 2.91
CA LEU A 23 8.94 -17.80 3.07
C LEU A 23 9.75 -19.02 3.49
N VAL A 24 10.71 -19.42 2.66
CA VAL A 24 11.62 -20.54 2.91
C VAL A 24 13.03 -19.98 3.06
N HIS A 25 13.61 -20.15 4.23
CA HIS A 25 15.00 -19.79 4.52
C HIS A 25 15.93 -20.94 4.14
N HIS A 26 16.98 -20.65 3.38
CA HIS A 26 18.08 -21.58 3.07
C HIS A 26 19.33 -21.14 3.84
N THR A 27 19.85 -22.07 4.61
CA THR A 27 20.95 -21.88 5.57
C THR A 27 22.32 -21.71 4.91
N HIS A 28 23.30 -21.26 5.69
CA HIS A 28 24.70 -21.17 5.25
C HIS A 28 25.27 -22.55 4.91
N GLU A 29 24.85 -23.59 5.64
CA GLU A 29 25.19 -24.99 5.41
C GLU A 29 24.67 -25.48 4.06
N GLU A 30 23.42 -25.19 3.71
CA GLU A 30 22.82 -25.52 2.41
C GLU A 30 23.49 -24.76 1.25
N GLY A 31 23.83 -23.49 1.46
CA GLY A 31 24.55 -22.66 0.50
C GLY A 31 25.96 -23.13 0.17
N SER A 32 26.62 -23.87 1.07
CA SER A 32 28.00 -24.35 0.90
C SER A 32 28.16 -25.19 -0.37
N ALA A 33 27.18 -26.03 -0.69
CA ALA A 33 27.17 -26.87 -1.90
C ALA A 33 27.14 -26.02 -3.18
N GLY A 34 26.37 -24.92 -3.17
CA GLY A 34 26.32 -23.96 -4.26
C GLY A 34 27.66 -23.25 -4.46
N MET A 35 28.30 -22.78 -3.37
CA MET A 35 29.61 -22.13 -3.44
C MET A 35 30.71 -23.08 -3.96
N LYS A 36 30.80 -24.31 -3.42
CA LYS A 36 31.77 -25.31 -3.88
C LYS A 36 31.63 -25.60 -5.37
N ASN A 37 30.41 -25.70 -5.89
CA ASN A 37 30.16 -25.89 -7.32
C ASN A 37 30.54 -24.66 -8.18
N VAL A 38 30.28 -23.44 -7.70
CA VAL A 38 30.61 -22.19 -8.43
C VAL A 38 32.11 -21.93 -8.47
N PHE A 39 32.83 -22.16 -7.37
CA PHE A 39 34.25 -21.85 -7.23
C PHE A 39 35.18 -23.05 -7.48
N GLY A 40 34.63 -24.27 -7.62
CA GLY A 40 35.42 -25.49 -7.84
C GLY A 40 36.26 -25.89 -6.63
N CYS A 41 35.80 -25.60 -5.42
CA CYS A 41 36.54 -25.75 -4.17
C CYS A 41 35.93 -26.79 -3.21
N THR A 42 36.60 -27.05 -2.09
CA THR A 42 36.19 -27.97 -1.04
C THR A 42 35.72 -27.24 0.23
N ASP A 43 35.15 -27.99 1.18
CA ASP A 43 34.76 -27.44 2.50
C ASP A 43 35.93 -26.80 3.26
N ALA A 44 37.17 -27.27 3.05
CA ALA A 44 38.36 -26.71 3.70
C ALA A 44 38.80 -25.37 3.09
N ASP A 45 38.31 -25.03 1.89
CA ASP A 45 38.60 -23.77 1.19
C ASP A 45 37.55 -22.68 1.50
N LEU A 46 36.40 -23.07 2.08
CA LEU A 46 35.36 -22.15 2.55
C LEU A 46 35.65 -21.71 4.00
N PRO A 47 35.54 -20.41 4.34
CA PRO A 47 35.58 -19.96 5.72
C PRO A 47 34.55 -20.70 6.58
N ASP A 48 35.04 -21.39 7.62
CA ASP A 48 34.25 -22.24 8.53
C ASP A 48 33.39 -23.33 7.83
N GLY A 49 33.67 -23.66 6.56
CA GLY A 49 32.86 -24.59 5.75
C GLY A 49 31.53 -24.02 5.27
N LEU A 50 31.26 -22.72 5.48
CA LEU A 50 29.95 -22.11 5.27
C LEU A 50 29.78 -21.45 3.89
N GLY A 51 28.55 -21.44 3.39
CA GLY A 51 28.15 -20.79 2.15
C GLY A 51 27.30 -19.53 2.34
N TRP A 52 26.69 -19.05 1.26
CA TRP A 52 25.68 -17.97 1.30
C TRP A 52 24.35 -18.49 1.85
N ALA A 53 23.70 -17.73 2.73
CA ALA A 53 22.28 -17.91 3.01
C ALA A 53 21.44 -17.25 1.91
N THR A 54 20.29 -17.82 1.57
CA THR A 54 19.35 -17.26 0.60
C THR A 54 17.92 -17.54 1.04
N ASP A 55 16.95 -16.75 0.55
CA ASP A 55 15.53 -16.94 0.87
C ASP A 55 14.73 -17.14 -0.41
N THR A 56 13.66 -17.95 -0.34
CA THR A 56 12.66 -18.08 -1.41
C THR A 56 11.32 -17.58 -0.91
N LEU A 57 10.69 -16.71 -1.70
CA LEU A 57 9.40 -16.09 -1.38
C LEU A 57 8.36 -16.42 -2.45
N THR A 58 7.22 -16.98 -2.05
CA THR A 58 6.05 -17.20 -2.90
C THR A 58 4.86 -16.42 -2.35
N LEU A 59 4.36 -15.44 -3.12
CA LEU A 59 3.29 -14.52 -2.68
C LEU A 59 2.62 -13.84 -3.88
N GLY A 60 1.40 -13.34 -3.66
CA GLY A 60 0.70 -12.49 -4.63
C GLY A 60 1.21 -11.04 -4.58
N THR A 61 1.11 -10.32 -5.70
CA THR A 61 1.54 -8.90 -5.85
C THR A 61 0.86 -7.91 -4.90
N HIS A 62 -0.23 -8.35 -4.26
CA HIS A 62 -1.08 -7.62 -3.31
C HIS A 62 -0.76 -7.89 -1.83
N ALA A 63 0.14 -8.83 -1.53
CA ALA A 63 0.46 -9.19 -0.16
C ALA A 63 1.26 -8.08 0.56
N GLY A 64 1.08 -7.95 1.87
CA GLY A 64 1.72 -6.89 2.66
C GLY A 64 1.41 -5.46 2.15
N THR A 65 2.27 -4.50 2.49
CA THR A 65 2.17 -3.15 1.94
C THR A 65 2.59 -3.14 0.47
N HIS A 66 1.71 -2.66 -0.40
CA HIS A 66 1.89 -2.67 -1.84
C HIS A 66 1.21 -1.47 -2.49
N VAL A 67 1.58 -1.19 -3.73
CA VAL A 67 0.98 -0.17 -4.58
C VAL A 67 0.19 -0.86 -5.68
N ASP A 68 -1.08 -0.48 -5.84
CA ASP A 68 -1.91 -0.88 -6.96
C ASP A 68 -1.70 0.00 -8.19
N ALA A 69 -1.68 -0.64 -9.35
CA ALA A 69 -1.66 0.00 -10.66
C ALA A 69 -3.07 0.04 -11.28
N PRO A 70 -3.33 0.96 -12.22
CA PRO A 70 -4.60 1.04 -12.95
C PRO A 70 -5.11 -0.29 -13.54
N TRP A 71 -4.19 -1.16 -13.97
CA TRP A 71 -4.50 -2.51 -14.47
C TRP A 71 -5.22 -3.41 -13.45
N HIS A 72 -5.05 -3.18 -12.14
CA HIS A 72 -5.82 -3.90 -11.12
C HIS A 72 -7.32 -3.56 -11.18
N TYR A 73 -7.62 -2.30 -11.45
CA TYR A 73 -8.99 -1.77 -11.40
C TYR A 73 -9.78 -2.14 -12.66
N ALA A 74 -9.15 -2.07 -13.84
CA ALA A 74 -9.78 -2.37 -15.12
C ALA A 74 -8.74 -2.58 -16.24
N PRO A 75 -9.10 -3.23 -17.36
CA PRO A 75 -8.23 -3.28 -18.54
C PRO A 75 -8.03 -1.92 -19.22
N THR A 76 -8.86 -0.92 -18.91
CA THR A 76 -8.78 0.43 -19.47
C THR A 76 -8.90 1.52 -18.39
N SER A 77 -8.16 2.60 -18.59
CA SER A 77 -8.14 3.81 -17.76
C SER A 77 -8.09 5.03 -18.70
N GLU A 78 -8.94 6.03 -18.46
CA GLU A 78 -9.08 7.23 -19.31
C GLU A 78 -9.29 6.91 -20.81
N GLY A 79 -10.04 5.84 -21.11
CA GLY A 79 -10.30 5.38 -22.48
C GLY A 79 -9.12 4.73 -23.21
N ARG A 80 -8.00 4.49 -22.52
CA ARG A 80 -6.77 3.86 -23.03
C ARG A 80 -6.50 2.54 -22.29
N LYS A 81 -5.56 1.70 -22.76
CA LYS A 81 -5.09 0.53 -22.01
C LYS A 81 -4.62 0.99 -20.63
N ALA A 82 -5.10 0.36 -19.56
CA ALA A 82 -4.66 0.67 -18.21
C ALA A 82 -3.19 0.24 -18.03
N ARG A 83 -2.41 1.09 -17.36
CA ARG A 83 -0.98 0.82 -17.11
C ARG A 83 -0.78 -0.24 -16.03
N THR A 84 0.20 -1.10 -16.25
CA THR A 84 0.70 -2.05 -15.26
C THR A 84 1.75 -1.40 -14.35
N ILE A 85 2.07 -2.00 -13.21
CA ILE A 85 2.88 -1.36 -12.17
C ILE A 85 4.28 -0.94 -12.67
N ASP A 86 4.85 -1.70 -13.61
CA ASP A 86 6.13 -1.45 -14.24
C ASP A 86 6.13 -0.34 -15.31
N GLU A 87 4.94 0.11 -15.72
CA GLU A 87 4.69 1.22 -16.66
C GLU A 87 4.39 2.55 -15.91
N MET A 88 4.30 2.55 -14.57
CA MET A 88 3.96 3.73 -13.77
C MET A 88 5.15 4.71 -13.62
N PRO A 89 4.90 6.03 -13.54
CA PRO A 89 5.95 7.04 -13.53
C PRO A 89 6.50 7.20 -12.11
N LEU A 90 7.81 7.09 -11.93
CA LEU A 90 8.43 7.03 -10.60
C LEU A 90 8.29 8.35 -9.81
N GLU A 91 8.07 9.46 -10.51
CA GLU A 91 7.80 10.78 -9.95
C GLU A 91 6.51 10.83 -9.11
N TRP A 92 5.60 9.86 -9.27
CA TRP A 92 4.40 9.75 -8.43
C TRP A 92 4.71 9.15 -7.04
N PHE A 93 5.80 8.39 -6.91
CA PHE A 93 6.12 7.59 -5.71
C PHE A 93 7.17 8.24 -4.79
N TYR A 94 7.53 9.51 -5.03
CA TYR A 94 8.36 10.30 -4.13
C TYR A 94 7.96 11.78 -4.11
N SER A 95 7.27 12.20 -3.05
CA SER A 95 6.72 13.55 -2.92
C SER A 95 6.41 13.92 -1.46
N ASP A 96 5.78 15.07 -1.22
CA ASP A 96 5.31 15.46 0.12
C ASP A 96 4.17 14.56 0.60
N GLY A 97 4.26 14.12 1.86
CA GLY A 97 3.22 13.32 2.52
C GLY A 97 2.23 14.17 3.31
N VAL A 98 0.97 13.74 3.31
CA VAL A 98 -0.11 14.33 4.11
C VAL A 98 -0.94 13.21 4.75
N VAL A 99 -1.00 13.18 6.09
CA VAL A 99 -1.82 12.24 6.86
C VAL A 99 -3.20 12.84 7.13
N ILE A 100 -4.24 12.07 6.83
CA ILE A 100 -5.65 12.40 7.05
C ILE A 100 -6.22 11.45 8.11
N ASP A 101 -6.49 11.97 9.31
CA ASP A 101 -6.96 11.17 10.46
C ASP A 101 -8.46 10.88 10.40
N MET A 102 -8.77 9.63 10.05
CA MET A 102 -10.12 9.07 9.95
C MET A 102 -10.43 8.06 11.07
N ARG A 103 -9.60 7.96 12.13
CA ARG A 103 -9.79 7.01 13.25
C ARG A 103 -11.10 7.21 14.03
N HIS A 104 -11.75 8.35 13.85
CA HIS A 104 -13.04 8.68 14.43
C HIS A 104 -14.23 8.08 13.65
N LYS A 105 -14.00 7.56 12.44
CA LYS A 105 -15.03 6.99 11.57
C LYS A 105 -15.44 5.60 12.05
N LEU A 106 -16.72 5.26 11.90
CA LEU A 106 -17.25 3.95 12.27
C LEU A 106 -16.76 2.86 11.31
N ARG A 107 -16.59 1.63 11.83
CA ARG A 107 -16.29 0.43 11.04
C ARG A 107 -17.32 0.24 9.93
N GLY A 108 -16.87 0.01 8.69
CA GLY A 108 -17.72 -0.11 7.50
C GLY A 108 -18.26 1.21 6.93
N SER A 109 -18.01 2.36 7.58
CA SER A 109 -18.50 3.65 7.08
C SER A 109 -17.71 4.18 5.87
N ALA A 110 -18.35 5.08 5.13
CA ALA A 110 -17.76 5.75 3.97
C ALA A 110 -16.97 6.99 4.39
N VAL A 111 -15.79 7.17 3.81
CA VAL A 111 -15.05 8.44 3.79
C VAL A 111 -15.47 9.23 2.54
N THR A 112 -15.99 10.43 2.77
CA THR A 112 -16.58 11.31 1.75
C THR A 112 -15.68 12.51 1.45
N VAL A 113 -16.03 13.28 0.42
CA VAL A 113 -15.33 14.54 0.08
C VAL A 113 -15.32 15.52 1.26
N ASP A 114 -16.40 15.58 2.04
CA ASP A 114 -16.52 16.57 3.10
C ASP A 114 -15.75 16.14 4.35
N ASP A 115 -15.63 14.83 4.63
CA ASP A 115 -14.68 14.31 5.64
C ASP A 115 -13.23 14.73 5.33
N PHE A 116 -12.80 14.64 4.05
CA PHE A 116 -11.46 15.09 3.64
C PHE A 116 -11.28 16.60 3.83
N LYS A 117 -12.26 17.42 3.43
CA LYS A 117 -12.20 18.89 3.61
C LYS A 117 -12.14 19.28 5.09
N GLU A 118 -12.93 18.63 5.94
CA GLU A 118 -12.90 18.88 7.39
C GLU A 118 -11.53 18.54 7.98
N ALA A 119 -10.98 17.37 7.65
CA ALA A 119 -9.66 16.96 8.12
C ALA A 119 -8.54 17.90 7.64
N LEU A 120 -8.57 18.32 6.37
CA LEU A 120 -7.63 19.29 5.79
C LEU A 120 -7.73 20.67 6.47
N THR A 121 -8.95 21.13 6.75
CA THR A 121 -9.20 22.38 7.48
C THR A 121 -8.63 22.29 8.90
N LYS A 122 -8.85 21.17 9.59
CA LYS A 122 -8.37 20.92 10.97
C LYS A 122 -6.84 20.95 11.08
N ILE A 123 -6.12 20.50 10.06
CA ILE A 123 -4.65 20.56 10.01
C ILE A 123 -4.12 21.85 9.34
N ASN A 124 -5.01 22.75 8.88
CA ASN A 124 -4.67 23.96 8.13
C ASN A 124 -3.77 23.68 6.91
N TYR A 125 -4.15 22.71 6.08
CA TYR A 125 -3.39 22.30 4.89
C TYR A 125 -4.26 22.33 3.62
N THR A 126 -3.68 22.81 2.52
CA THR A 126 -4.28 22.79 1.19
C THR A 126 -3.52 21.78 0.33
N LEU A 127 -4.22 20.75 -0.18
CA LEU A 127 -3.63 19.78 -1.10
C LEU A 127 -3.04 20.48 -2.33
N LYS A 128 -1.86 20.01 -2.77
CA LYS A 128 -1.20 20.47 -4.00
C LYS A 128 -0.89 19.29 -4.93
N PRO A 129 -0.71 19.54 -6.24
CA PRO A 129 -0.40 18.49 -7.20
C PRO A 129 0.83 17.67 -6.79
N GLY A 130 0.70 16.34 -6.86
CA GLY A 130 1.73 15.39 -6.46
C GLY A 130 1.79 15.08 -4.97
N ASP A 131 0.95 15.65 -4.10
CA ASP A 131 0.88 15.21 -2.69
C ASP A 131 0.52 13.72 -2.59
N ILE A 132 1.15 13.01 -1.64
CA ILE A 132 0.85 11.63 -1.29
C ILE A 132 -0.04 11.63 -0.06
N VAL A 133 -1.32 11.28 -0.25
CA VAL A 133 -2.36 11.39 0.80
C VAL A 133 -2.54 10.04 1.52
N LEU A 134 -2.14 9.98 2.79
CA LEU A 134 -2.20 8.78 3.64
C LEU A 134 -3.40 8.87 4.59
N VAL A 135 -4.41 8.03 4.40
CA VAL A 135 -5.59 7.94 5.24
C VAL A 135 -5.30 7.03 6.43
N GLN A 136 -5.33 7.60 7.63
CA GLN A 136 -5.19 6.86 8.87
C GLN A 136 -6.58 6.47 9.40
N THR A 137 -7.00 5.24 9.15
CA THR A 137 -8.22 4.65 9.75
C THR A 137 -7.94 4.05 11.13
N GLY A 138 -6.66 3.79 11.44
CA GLY A 138 -6.20 3.11 12.65
C GLY A 138 -6.44 1.60 12.60
N THR A 139 -6.52 1.02 11.41
CA THR A 139 -6.81 -0.41 11.19
C THR A 139 -5.56 -1.29 11.28
N ASP A 140 -4.37 -0.71 11.13
CA ASP A 140 -3.07 -1.37 11.33
C ASP A 140 -2.94 -2.10 12.67
N ARG A 141 -3.56 -1.60 13.75
CA ARG A 141 -3.64 -2.28 15.06
C ARG A 141 -4.28 -3.67 15.01
N TYR A 142 -4.98 -4.01 13.93
CA TYR A 142 -5.60 -5.31 13.70
C TYR A 142 -4.76 -6.24 12.81
N TRP A 143 -3.63 -5.80 12.24
CA TRP A 143 -2.73 -6.66 11.46
C TRP A 143 -2.40 -7.96 12.21
N GLY A 144 -2.44 -9.09 11.49
CA GLY A 144 -2.29 -10.44 12.07
C GLY A 144 -3.51 -10.96 12.85
N LYS A 145 -4.62 -10.24 12.90
CA LYS A 145 -5.86 -10.66 13.59
C LYS A 145 -6.99 -10.91 12.57
N PRO A 146 -7.91 -11.86 12.85
CA PRO A 146 -9.03 -12.15 11.95
C PRO A 146 -9.89 -10.93 11.57
N ASP A 147 -10.05 -9.97 12.48
CA ASP A 147 -10.88 -8.78 12.27
C ASP A 147 -10.30 -7.78 11.25
N TYR A 148 -9.02 -7.87 10.87
CA TYR A 148 -8.35 -6.89 10.00
C TYR A 148 -9.07 -6.68 8.66
N PHE A 149 -9.52 -7.78 8.04
CA PHE A 149 -10.21 -7.77 6.74
C PHE A 149 -11.54 -7.00 6.78
N ASP A 150 -12.23 -7.00 7.92
CA ASP A 150 -13.55 -6.39 8.08
C ASP A 150 -13.51 -5.04 8.83
N ALA A 151 -12.32 -4.57 9.24
CA ALA A 151 -12.12 -3.39 10.07
C ALA A 151 -12.00 -2.07 9.26
N GLY A 152 -12.05 -0.94 9.96
CA GLY A 152 -11.85 0.38 9.37
C GLY A 152 -13.04 0.95 8.59
N CYS A 153 -12.84 2.18 8.09
CA CYS A 153 -13.68 2.82 7.08
C CYS A 153 -12.98 2.73 5.71
N GLY A 154 -13.68 3.04 4.63
CA GLY A 154 -13.06 3.10 3.29
C GLY A 154 -13.67 4.17 2.41
N MET A 155 -13.01 4.46 1.30
CA MET A 155 -13.28 5.64 0.50
C MET A 155 -14.43 5.42 -0.48
N THR A 156 -14.94 6.51 -1.07
CA THR A 156 -15.98 6.48 -2.10
C THR A 156 -15.37 6.81 -3.47
N ARG A 157 -16.06 6.44 -4.57
CA ARG A 157 -15.71 6.93 -5.93
C ARG A 157 -15.57 8.46 -5.95
N LYS A 158 -16.50 9.16 -5.30
CA LYS A 158 -16.56 10.62 -5.28
C LYS A 158 -15.38 11.24 -4.52
N SER A 159 -15.01 10.70 -3.36
CA SER A 159 -13.85 11.19 -2.59
C SER A 159 -12.53 10.88 -3.30
N THR A 160 -12.42 9.72 -3.93
CA THR A 160 -11.24 9.31 -4.71
C THR A 160 -11.03 10.22 -5.92
N LEU A 161 -12.08 10.43 -6.73
CA LEU A 161 -12.03 11.38 -7.85
C LEU A 161 -11.68 12.80 -7.39
N TRP A 162 -12.27 13.27 -6.29
CA TRP A 162 -12.00 14.60 -5.75
C TRP A 162 -10.52 14.79 -5.33
N LEU A 163 -9.88 13.77 -4.75
CA LEU A 163 -8.43 13.81 -4.47
C LEU A 163 -7.62 13.95 -5.78
N ILE A 164 -7.98 13.17 -6.81
CA ILE A 164 -7.29 13.21 -8.12
C ILE A 164 -7.48 14.57 -8.81
N GLU A 165 -8.63 15.21 -8.63
CA GLU A 165 -8.93 16.59 -9.06
C GLU A 165 -8.06 17.63 -8.33
N GLN A 166 -7.63 17.38 -7.08
CA GLN A 166 -6.65 18.23 -6.38
C GLN A 166 -5.20 18.01 -6.88
N GLY A 167 -5.01 17.11 -7.85
CA GLY A 167 -3.70 16.75 -8.39
C GLY A 167 -2.97 15.64 -7.64
N VAL A 168 -3.61 14.97 -6.67
CA VAL A 168 -3.09 13.75 -6.05
C VAL A 168 -2.97 12.64 -7.10
N ARG A 169 -1.92 11.83 -7.00
CA ARG A 169 -1.71 10.65 -7.89
C ARG A 169 -1.44 9.36 -7.15
N VAL A 170 -0.93 9.45 -5.92
CA VAL A 170 -0.81 8.33 -4.99
C VAL A 170 -1.54 8.69 -3.71
N MET A 171 -2.40 7.79 -3.27
CA MET A 171 -3.06 7.85 -1.97
C MET A 171 -2.82 6.54 -1.23
N GLY A 172 -3.09 6.45 0.07
CA GLY A 172 -2.80 5.23 0.83
C GLY A 172 -3.70 5.04 2.03
N THR A 173 -3.86 3.80 2.49
CA THR A 173 -4.67 3.44 3.65
C THR A 173 -3.98 2.39 4.52
N ASP A 174 -4.22 2.46 5.83
CA ASP A 174 -3.82 1.46 6.83
C ASP A 174 -4.88 0.35 7.04
N ALA A 175 -5.90 0.31 6.17
CA ALA A 175 -6.92 -0.73 6.13
C ALA A 175 -6.56 -1.88 5.16
N TRP A 176 -7.39 -2.93 5.15
CA TRP A 176 -7.27 -4.05 4.21
C TRP A 176 -7.17 -3.58 2.76
N GLY A 177 -7.98 -2.58 2.39
CA GLY A 177 -7.90 -1.94 1.10
C GLY A 177 -8.58 -0.57 1.02
N TRP A 178 -8.52 0.05 -0.16
CA TRP A 178 -8.96 1.45 -0.38
C TRP A 178 -10.49 1.64 -0.34
N ASP A 179 -11.25 0.67 -0.82
CA ASP A 179 -12.71 0.63 -0.67
C ASP A 179 -13.11 0.25 0.76
N ARG A 180 -14.39 0.45 1.10
CA ARG A 180 -14.93 -0.02 2.39
C ARG A 180 -14.85 -1.55 2.50
N PRO A 181 -14.78 -2.11 3.72
CA PRO A 181 -14.89 -3.54 3.95
C PRO A 181 -16.05 -4.20 3.18
N PHE A 182 -15.77 -5.36 2.55
CA PHE A 182 -16.71 -5.98 1.62
C PHE A 182 -18.04 -6.38 2.25
N TRP A 183 -18.08 -6.67 3.56
CA TRP A 183 -19.35 -6.95 4.26
C TRP A 183 -20.30 -5.74 4.21
N ALA A 184 -19.79 -4.52 4.39
CA ALA A 184 -20.58 -3.29 4.41
C ALA A 184 -21.10 -2.94 3.00
N ILE A 185 -20.23 -3.05 1.98
CA ILE A 185 -20.61 -2.87 0.58
C ILE A 185 -21.70 -3.89 0.19
N ARG A 186 -21.52 -5.16 0.57
CA ARG A 186 -22.47 -6.25 0.29
C ARG A 186 -23.82 -6.03 0.97
N GLU A 187 -23.85 -5.52 2.19
CA GLU A 187 -25.08 -5.24 2.92
C GLU A 187 -25.85 -4.05 2.32
N GLU A 188 -25.16 -2.96 2.00
CA GLU A 188 -25.78 -1.82 1.33
C GLU A 188 -26.29 -2.21 -0.07
N PHE A 189 -25.51 -2.94 -0.86
CA PHE A 189 -25.92 -3.43 -2.19
C PHE A 189 -27.13 -4.37 -2.11
N LYS A 190 -27.25 -5.18 -1.05
CA LYS A 190 -28.45 -6.01 -0.83
C LYS A 190 -29.71 -5.16 -0.67
N GLN A 191 -29.60 -3.99 -0.05
CA GLN A 191 -30.70 -3.07 0.23
C GLN A 191 -31.05 -2.19 -0.98
N ASN A 192 -30.07 -1.52 -1.60
CA ASN A 192 -30.32 -0.50 -2.63
C ASN A 192 -30.12 -0.97 -4.09
N LYS A 193 -29.47 -2.12 -4.31
CA LYS A 193 -29.12 -2.68 -5.63
C LYS A 193 -28.26 -1.77 -6.52
N ASP A 194 -27.60 -0.78 -5.94
CA ASP A 194 -26.72 0.13 -6.69
C ASP A 194 -25.37 -0.54 -6.99
N SER A 195 -25.12 -0.96 -8.23
CA SER A 195 -23.83 -1.55 -8.60
C SER A 195 -22.66 -0.58 -8.47
N ARG A 196 -22.89 0.74 -8.44
CA ARG A 196 -21.84 1.78 -8.41
C ARG A 196 -21.10 1.86 -7.07
N ILE A 197 -21.63 1.25 -6.00
CA ILE A 197 -20.94 1.14 -4.71
C ILE A 197 -20.06 -0.10 -4.61
N ILE A 198 -20.15 -1.04 -5.56
CA ILE A 198 -19.28 -2.23 -5.60
C ILE A 198 -17.91 -1.77 -6.11
N TRP A 199 -16.92 -1.75 -5.22
CA TRP A 199 -15.54 -1.39 -5.55
C TRP A 199 -15.42 0.00 -6.20
N GLY A 200 -16.30 0.91 -5.77
CA GLY A 200 -16.47 2.21 -6.41
C GLY A 200 -15.26 3.12 -6.25
N ALA A 201 -14.49 2.97 -5.17
CA ALA A 201 -13.26 3.75 -5.01
C ALA A 201 -12.18 3.28 -6.00
N HIS A 202 -11.92 1.97 -6.09
CA HIS A 202 -11.03 1.38 -7.11
C HIS A 202 -11.45 1.75 -8.54
N TYR A 203 -12.74 1.61 -8.87
CA TYR A 203 -13.27 1.93 -10.20
C TYR A 203 -13.27 3.44 -10.55
N ALA A 204 -12.91 4.35 -9.63
CA ALA A 204 -12.51 5.71 -10.02
C ALA A 204 -11.34 5.68 -11.03
N GLY A 205 -10.49 4.66 -10.96
CA GLY A 205 -9.32 4.42 -11.81
C GLY A 205 -9.64 4.21 -13.29
N ILE A 206 -10.89 3.87 -13.62
CA ILE A 206 -11.40 3.77 -14.99
C ILE A 206 -11.50 5.17 -15.62
N GLU A 207 -11.92 6.17 -14.83
CA GLU A 207 -12.21 7.53 -15.29
C GLU A 207 -11.00 8.47 -15.16
N LYS A 208 -10.15 8.23 -14.16
CA LYS A 208 -8.98 9.04 -13.84
C LYS A 208 -7.84 8.14 -13.38
N GLU A 209 -6.69 8.22 -14.04
CA GLU A 209 -5.53 7.37 -13.70
C GLU A 209 -4.90 7.78 -12.36
N TYR A 210 -4.76 6.82 -11.44
CA TYR A 210 -4.11 6.98 -10.14
C TYR A 210 -3.55 5.64 -9.65
N CYS A 211 -2.76 5.68 -8.58
CA CYS A 211 -2.35 4.52 -7.79
C CYS A 211 -2.80 4.69 -6.34
N HIS A 212 -2.96 3.60 -5.61
CA HIS A 212 -3.05 3.67 -4.16
C HIS A 212 -2.23 2.60 -3.45
N ILE A 213 -1.97 2.86 -2.17
CA ILE A 213 -1.23 1.98 -1.26
C ILE A 213 -2.22 1.36 -0.28
N GLU A 214 -2.19 0.04 -0.10
CA GLU A 214 -2.98 -0.63 0.94
C GLU A 214 -2.08 -1.23 2.01
N LYS A 215 -2.67 -1.55 3.18
CA LYS A 215 -1.97 -2.18 4.31
C LYS A 215 -0.72 -1.38 4.76
N LEU A 216 -0.86 -0.06 4.87
CA LEU A 216 0.08 0.77 5.62
C LEU A 216 0.02 0.46 7.13
N ALA A 217 1.05 0.87 7.85
CA ALA A 217 1.12 0.83 9.31
C ALA A 217 1.78 2.11 9.86
N ASN A 218 1.77 2.28 11.18
CA ASN A 218 2.60 3.26 11.89
C ASN A 218 2.33 4.74 11.54
N LEU A 219 1.18 5.06 10.91
CA LEU A 219 0.81 6.44 10.58
C LEU A 219 0.63 7.30 11.85
N ASP A 220 0.39 6.69 13.01
CA ASP A 220 0.37 7.32 14.33
C ASP A 220 1.76 7.73 14.86
N LYS A 221 2.84 7.16 14.32
CA LYS A 221 4.23 7.47 14.71
C LYS A 221 4.81 8.68 13.99
N LEU A 222 4.07 9.25 13.04
CA LEU A 222 4.46 10.47 12.33
C LEU A 222 4.26 11.70 13.26
N PRO A 223 5.28 12.56 13.45
CA PRO A 223 5.23 13.62 14.45
C PRO A 223 4.36 14.82 14.06
N ARG A 224 3.89 14.88 12.80
CA ARG A 224 3.08 15.96 12.22
C ARG A 224 2.29 15.41 11.03
N PRO A 225 1.10 15.98 10.72
CA PRO A 225 0.27 15.50 9.62
C PRO A 225 0.84 15.82 8.22
N PHE A 226 1.79 16.74 8.09
CA PHE A 226 2.50 17.04 6.84
C PHE A 226 3.88 17.64 7.15
N GLY A 227 4.69 17.91 6.12
CA GLY A 227 6.06 18.43 6.31
C GLY A 227 7.10 17.32 6.44
N PHE A 228 6.94 16.27 5.65
CA PHE A 228 7.85 15.14 5.45
C PHE A 228 7.67 14.63 4.02
N LYS A 229 8.69 13.98 3.46
CA LYS A 229 8.57 13.27 2.17
C LYS A 229 8.07 11.85 2.39
N VAL A 230 7.34 11.28 1.45
CA VAL A 230 7.02 9.85 1.39
C VAL A 230 7.72 9.25 0.18
N ALA A 231 8.40 8.12 0.39
CA ALA A 231 8.90 7.26 -0.68
C ALA A 231 8.12 5.94 -0.64
N CYS A 232 7.50 5.57 -1.78
CA CYS A 232 6.62 4.41 -1.91
C CYS A 232 6.83 3.67 -3.24
N PHE A 233 8.07 3.60 -3.72
CA PHE A 233 8.40 2.94 -4.99
C PHE A 233 7.97 1.46 -5.00
N PRO A 234 7.12 1.03 -5.95
CA PRO A 234 6.76 -0.37 -6.09
C PRO A 234 7.90 -1.19 -6.70
N ILE A 235 7.98 -2.47 -6.32
CA ILE A 235 8.79 -3.45 -7.05
C ILE A 235 8.32 -3.53 -8.51
N LYS A 236 9.27 -3.48 -9.44
CA LYS A 236 9.01 -3.52 -10.88
C LYS A 236 8.65 -4.93 -11.34
N ILE A 237 7.37 -5.28 -11.27
CA ILE A 237 6.82 -6.57 -11.71
C ILE A 237 6.27 -6.42 -13.15
N PRO A 238 6.89 -7.02 -14.18
CA PRO A 238 6.47 -6.85 -15.57
C PRO A 238 5.01 -7.28 -15.79
N GLY A 239 4.17 -6.36 -16.28
CA GLY A 239 2.75 -6.63 -16.49
C GLY A 239 1.92 -6.76 -15.21
N GLY A 240 2.47 -6.40 -14.04
CA GLY A 240 1.84 -6.58 -12.74
C GLY A 240 0.63 -5.67 -12.50
N SER A 241 -0.39 -6.19 -11.81
CA SER A 241 -1.51 -5.40 -11.27
C SER A 241 -1.10 -4.52 -10.10
N ALA A 242 -0.04 -4.90 -9.39
CA ALA A 242 0.49 -4.22 -8.22
C ALA A 242 1.96 -4.58 -8.02
N GLY A 243 2.63 -3.88 -7.12
CA GLY A 243 3.98 -4.20 -6.67
C GLY A 243 4.15 -3.84 -5.20
N TRP A 244 4.77 -4.74 -4.44
CA TRP A 244 5.11 -4.50 -3.03
C TRP A 244 5.96 -3.25 -2.88
N ALA A 245 5.82 -2.54 -1.76
CA ALA A 245 6.61 -1.34 -1.50
C ALA A 245 7.00 -1.27 -0.02
N ARG A 246 8.28 -0.95 0.24
CA ARG A 246 8.70 -0.49 1.56
C ARG A 246 8.43 1.01 1.64
N VAL A 247 7.27 1.35 2.18
CA VAL A 247 6.79 2.72 2.25
C VAL A 247 7.39 3.40 3.47
N VAL A 248 8.03 4.54 3.28
CA VAL A 248 8.69 5.27 4.37
C VAL A 248 8.36 6.75 4.31
N ALA A 249 8.22 7.37 5.48
CA ALA A 249 8.27 8.82 5.62
C ALA A 249 9.70 9.25 5.98
N ILE A 250 10.19 10.28 5.30
CA ILE A 250 11.51 10.87 5.49
C ILE A 250 11.31 12.28 6.08
N ILE A 251 11.83 12.46 7.28
CA ILE A 251 11.67 13.67 8.09
C ILE A 251 13.05 14.32 8.23
N GLU A 252 13.15 15.58 7.81
CA GLU A 252 14.33 16.41 8.03
C GLU A 252 14.16 17.20 9.35
N GLU A 253 15.21 17.17 10.17
CA GLU A 253 15.34 17.78 11.50
C GLU A 253 16.52 18.78 11.57
#